data_AF-A0A7J2ICD4-F1
#
_entry.id   AF-A0A7J2ICD4-F1
#
_cell.length_a   1.000
_cell.length_b   1.000
_cell.length_c   1.000
_cell.angle_alpha   90.00
_cell.angle_beta   90.00
_cell.angle_gamma   90.00
#
_symmetry.space_group_name_H-M   'P 1'
#
loop_
_entity.id
_entity.type
_entity.pdbx_description
1 polymer ?
#
loop_
_entity_poly.entity_id
_entity_poly.type
_entity_poly.pdbx_seq_one_letter_code
_entity_poly.pdbx_strand_id
1 'polypeptide(L)'
;MGEFARFMDRIRNDPRVGKIRFSSSFLEDVGDILDRRGFDEARLHIWALREREDLERQILPLLLILGEMEKVRKIEEERTIGKYILKNKLGMLIE
;
A
#
# COMPACT_ATOMS: atom_id res chain seq x y z
N MET A 1 -14.22 -8.59 -15.22
CA MET A 1 -13.08 -7.86 -14.62
C MET A 1 -12.24 -8.80 -13.77
N GLY A 2 -10.92 -8.80 -13.95
CA GLY A 2 -10.01 -9.62 -13.16
C GLY A 2 -9.88 -9.14 -11.70
N GLU A 3 -9.40 -10.00 -10.81
CA GLU A 3 -9.22 -9.74 -9.38
C GLU A 3 -8.38 -8.48 -9.11
N PHE A 4 -7.30 -8.30 -9.87
CA PHE A 4 -6.44 -7.12 -9.82
C PHE A 4 -7.19 -5.82 -10.18
N ALA A 5 -8.01 -5.83 -11.22
CA ALA A 5 -8.80 -4.65 -11.62
C ALA A 5 -9.79 -4.26 -10.52
N ARG A 6 -10.46 -5.25 -9.90
CA ARG A 6 -11.35 -5.01 -8.75
C ARG A 6 -10.59 -4.45 -7.53
N PHE A 7 -9.38 -4.92 -7.27
CA PHE A 7 -8.53 -4.35 -6.23
C PHE A 7 -8.20 -2.89 -6.53
N MET A 8 -7.71 -2.58 -7.75
CA MET A 8 -7.37 -1.22 -8.16
C MET A 8 -8.58 -0.27 -8.11
N ASP A 9 -9.76 -0.73 -8.53
CA ASP A 9 -10.99 0.05 -8.45
C ASP A 9 -11.42 0.30 -7.00
N ARG A 10 -11.28 -0.68 -6.11
CA ARG A 10 -11.58 -0.50 -4.67
C ARG A 10 -10.70 0.57 -4.05
N ILE A 11 -9.38 0.50 -4.24
CA ILE A 11 -8.46 1.48 -3.63
C ILE A 11 -8.62 2.88 -4.22
N ARG A 12 -8.92 3.00 -5.52
CA ARG A 12 -9.12 4.30 -6.18
C ARG A 12 -10.41 4.97 -5.72
N ASN A 13 -11.48 4.21 -5.54
CA ASN A 13 -12.77 4.73 -5.13
C ASN A 13 -12.95 4.80 -3.60
N ASP A 14 -11.99 4.32 -2.81
CA ASP A 14 -12.03 4.48 -1.35
C ASP A 14 -11.75 5.94 -0.98
N PRO A 15 -12.70 6.67 -0.36
CA PRO A 15 -12.52 8.08 -0.01
C PRO A 15 -11.40 8.31 0.99
N ARG A 16 -10.96 7.27 1.71
CA ARG A 16 -9.84 7.33 2.67
C ARG A 16 -8.48 7.23 1.96
N VAL A 17 -8.44 6.77 0.71
CA VAL A 17 -7.21 6.54 -0.05
C VAL A 17 -7.07 7.52 -1.21
N GLY A 18 -8.14 7.74 -1.99
CA GLY A 18 -8.07 8.44 -3.28
C GLY A 18 -7.62 9.91 -3.26
N LYS A 19 -7.46 10.53 -2.08
CA LYS A 19 -6.99 11.92 -1.94
C LYS A 19 -5.62 12.05 -1.27
N ILE A 20 -4.92 10.94 -1.05
CA ILE A 20 -3.70 10.90 -0.25
C ILE A 20 -2.47 10.96 -1.15
N ARG A 21 -1.61 11.95 -0.90
CA ARG A 21 -0.29 12.02 -1.50
C ARG A 21 0.70 11.25 -0.65
N PHE A 22 1.06 10.08 -1.15
CA PHE A 22 2.09 9.27 -0.53
C PHE A 22 3.48 9.78 -0.91
N SER A 23 4.39 9.75 0.06
CA SER A 23 5.81 9.94 -0.17
C SER A 23 6.38 8.75 -0.92
N SER A 24 7.14 9.00 -1.98
CA SER A 24 7.80 7.94 -2.76
C SER A 24 8.79 7.14 -1.92
N SER A 25 9.54 7.79 -1.02
CA SER A 25 10.49 7.09 -0.15
C SER A 25 9.79 6.21 0.88
N PHE A 26 8.63 6.65 1.38
CA PHE A 26 7.82 5.87 2.31
C PHE A 26 7.23 4.62 1.63
N LEU A 27 6.70 4.77 0.41
CA LEU A 27 6.19 3.64 -0.37
C LEU A 27 7.29 2.65 -0.77
N GLU A 28 8.49 3.14 -1.06
CA GLU A 28 9.65 2.30 -1.37
C GLU A 28 10.07 1.45 -0.17
N ASP A 29 10.21 2.07 1.00
CA ASP A 29 10.60 1.41 2.24
C ASP A 29 9.57 0.32 2.65
N VAL A 30 8.28 0.67 2.66
CA VAL A 30 7.20 -0.30 2.95
C VAL A 30 7.16 -1.40 1.90
N GLY A 31 7.36 -1.07 0.62
CA GLY A 31 7.40 -2.04 -0.47
C GLY A 31 8.55 -3.04 -0.33
N ASP A 32 9.73 -2.59 0.08
CA ASP A 32 10.88 -3.45 0.33
C ASP A 32 10.65 -4.39 1.53
N ILE A 33 9.99 -3.91 2.58
CA ILE A 33 9.62 -4.75 3.73
C ILE A 33 8.56 -5.77 3.34
N LEU A 34 7.52 -5.37 2.61
CA LEU A 34 6.47 -6.28 2.14
C LEU A 34 7.07 -7.43 1.31
N ASP A 35 7.92 -7.11 0.35
CA ASP A 35 8.59 -8.05 -0.53
C ASP A 35 9.39 -9.10 0.28
N ARG A 36 10.24 -8.62 1.19
CA ARG A 36 11.19 -9.45 1.95
C ARG A 36 10.57 -10.19 3.14
N ARG A 37 9.60 -9.57 3.81
CA ARG A 37 9.14 -9.98 5.16
C ARG A 37 7.64 -10.21 5.26
N GLY A 38 6.86 -9.82 4.26
CA GLY A 38 5.41 -10.05 4.24
C GLY A 38 4.56 -8.91 4.83
N PHE A 39 3.24 -9.12 4.81
CA PHE A 39 2.25 -8.11 5.15
C PHE A 39 2.28 -7.71 6.62
N ASP A 40 2.43 -8.66 7.54
CA ASP A 40 2.46 -8.38 8.98
C ASP A 40 3.62 -7.48 9.38
N GLU A 41 4.82 -7.79 8.89
CA GLU A 41 6.02 -6.99 9.14
C GLU A 41 5.90 -5.59 8.52
N ALA A 42 5.33 -5.48 7.32
CA ALA A 42 5.04 -4.18 6.70
C ALA A 42 4.04 -3.36 7.54
N ARG A 43 2.99 -3.99 8.09
CA ARG A 43 2.01 -3.32 8.98
C ARG A 43 2.66 -2.85 10.28
N LEU A 44 3.48 -3.68 10.92
CA LEU A 44 4.21 -3.32 12.14
C LEU A 44 5.14 -2.14 11.91
N HIS A 45 5.87 -2.16 10.79
CA HIS A 45 6.73 -1.06 10.39
C HIS A 45 5.97 0.26 10.23
N ILE A 46 4.86 0.24 9.50
CA ILE A 46 4.00 1.43 9.35
C ILE A 46 3.49 1.91 10.72
N TRP A 47 3.08 1.00 11.61
CA TRP A 47 2.58 1.35 12.93
C TRP A 47 3.65 1.96 13.85
N ALA A 48 4.91 1.53 13.70
CA ALA A 48 6.05 2.12 14.41
C ALA A 48 6.30 3.57 14.00
N LEU A 49 5.87 3.97 12.80
CA LEU A 49 6.03 5.32 12.25
C LEU A 49 4.87 6.26 12.62
N ARG A 50 3.89 5.84 13.42
CA ARG A 50 2.66 6.63 13.71
C ARG A 50 2.92 8.01 14.35
N GLU A 51 4.05 8.21 14.99
CA GLU A 51 4.43 9.47 15.66
C GLU A 51 5.15 10.45 14.71
N ARG A 52 5.40 10.04 13.46
CA ARG A 52 5.96 10.90 12.41
C ARG A 52 4.87 11.80 11.83
N GLU A 53 4.87 13.07 12.22
CA GLU A 53 3.91 14.08 11.75
C GLU A 53 3.87 14.21 10.21
N ASP A 54 5.01 14.04 9.54
CA ASP A 54 5.11 14.11 8.07
C ASP A 54 4.43 12.92 7.35
N LEU A 55 4.21 11.81 8.08
CA LEU A 55 3.58 10.60 7.56
C LEU A 55 2.17 10.38 8.08
N GLU A 56 1.72 11.12 9.09
CA GLU A 56 0.45 10.90 9.81
C GLU A 56 -0.75 10.64 8.86
N ARG A 57 -0.88 11.47 7.81
CA ARG A 57 -1.97 11.36 6.82
C ARG A 57 -1.86 10.15 5.90
N GLN A 58 -0.69 9.51 5.82
CA GLN A 58 -0.39 8.39 4.92
C GLN A 58 -0.50 7.04 5.63
N ILE A 59 -0.34 6.98 6.96
CA ILE A 59 -0.33 5.75 7.76
C ILE A 59 -1.61 4.94 7.57
N LEU A 60 -2.77 5.49 7.96
CA LEU A 60 -4.04 4.77 7.92
C LEU A 60 -4.43 4.35 6.49
N PRO A 61 -4.33 5.22 5.46
CA PRO A 61 -4.58 4.82 4.07
C PRO A 61 -3.70 3.67 3.59
N LEU A 62 -2.40 3.69 3.93
CA LEU A 62 -1.50 2.63 3.49
C LEU A 62 -1.80 1.29 4.17
N LEU A 63 -2.16 1.30 5.46
CA LEU A 63 -2.60 0.09 6.17
C LEU A 63 -3.86 -0.52 5.54
N LEU A 64 -4.83 0.32 5.13
CA LEU A 64 -6.03 -0.14 4.44
C LEU A 64 -5.70 -0.78 3.09
N ILE A 65 -4.81 -0.16 2.32
CA ILE A 65 -4.35 -0.71 1.03
C ILE A 65 -3.68 -2.06 1.24
N LEU A 66 -2.79 -2.20 2.22
CA LEU A 66 -2.14 -3.48 2.51
C LEU A 66 -3.17 -4.57 2.85
N GLY A 67 -4.19 -4.25 3.65
CA GLY A 67 -5.27 -5.19 3.97
C GLY A 67 -6.12 -5.61 2.77
N GLU A 68 -6.35 -4.71 1.80
CA GLU A 68 -7.05 -5.08 0.56
C GLU A 68 -6.15 -5.83 -0.42
N MET A 69 -4.85 -5.54 -0.41
CA MET A 69 -3.84 -6.18 -1.25
C MET A 69 -3.61 -7.63 -0.84
N GLU A 70 -3.55 -7.91 0.47
CA GLU A 70 -3.39 -9.27 1.03
C GLU A 70 -4.54 -10.21 0.62
N LYS A 71 -5.74 -9.67 0.36
CA LYS A 71 -6.91 -10.44 -0.10
C LYS A 71 -6.81 -10.87 -1.57
N VAL A 72 -5.81 -10.40 -2.31
CA VAL A 72 -5.60 -10.74 -3.72
C VAL A 72 -4.62 -11.89 -3.78
N ARG A 73 -5.11 -13.10 -4.08
CA ARG A 73 -4.32 -14.34 -3.99
C ARG A 73 -2.98 -14.25 -4.71
N LYS A 74 -2.98 -13.67 -5.93
CA LYS A 74 -1.74 -13.52 -6.71
C LYS A 74 -0.70 -12.62 -6.03
N ILE A 75 -1.12 -11.58 -5.33
CA ILE A 75 -0.20 -10.66 -4.64
C ILE A 75 0.33 -11.31 -3.36
N GLU A 76 -0.51 -12.07 -2.67
CA GLU A 76 -0.11 -12.85 -1.50
C GLU A 76 0.96 -13.91 -1.86
N GLU A 77 0.73 -14.66 -2.94
CA GLU A 77 1.65 -15.67 -3.47
C GLU A 77 2.95 -15.04 -4.02
N GLU A 78 2.86 -13.85 -4.65
CA GLU A 78 3.99 -13.16 -5.30
C GLU A 78 4.11 -11.70 -4.83
N ARG A 79 4.69 -11.50 -3.64
CA ARG A 79 4.77 -10.19 -2.97
C ARG A 79 5.56 -9.11 -3.72
N THR A 80 6.44 -9.49 -4.64
CA THR A 80 7.11 -8.58 -5.59
C THR A 80 6.09 -7.73 -6.35
N ILE A 81 4.91 -8.30 -6.67
CA ILE A 81 3.82 -7.56 -7.31
C ILE A 81 3.29 -6.47 -6.38
N GLY A 82 3.13 -6.76 -5.10
CA GLY A 82 2.70 -5.81 -4.08
C GLY A 82 3.66 -4.63 -4.01
N LYS A 83 4.97 -4.89 -3.91
CA LYS A 83 6.02 -3.86 -3.98
C LYS A 83 5.92 -3.03 -5.27
N TYR A 84 5.74 -3.67 -6.42
CA TYR A 84 5.60 -2.96 -7.69
C TYR A 84 4.38 -2.02 -7.68
N ILE A 85 3.24 -2.44 -7.13
CA ILE A 85 2.02 -1.63 -7.00
C ILE A 85 2.29 -0.43 -6.10
N LEU A 86 2.88 -0.65 -4.91
CA LEU A 86 3.19 0.43 -3.97
C LEU A 86 4.08 1.48 -4.64
N LYS A 87 5.18 1.06 -5.28
CA LYS A 87 6.15 1.96 -5.90
C LYS A 87 5.64 2.69 -7.14
N ASN A 88 4.86 2.01 -7.99
CA ASN A 88 4.59 2.50 -9.35
C ASN A 88 3.12 2.86 -9.61
N LYS A 89 2.19 2.41 -8.78
CA LYS A 89 0.75 2.61 -9.03
C LYS A 89 0.11 3.52 -8.00
N LEU A 90 0.53 3.49 -6.74
CA LEU A 90 -0.01 4.39 -5.72
C LEU A 90 0.55 5.81 -5.82
N GLY A 91 1.83 5.95 -6.20
CA GLY A 91 2.41 7.27 -6.46
C GLY A 91 1.74 8.04 -7.61
N MET A 92 1.00 7.33 -8.48
CA MET A 92 0.30 7.90 -9.65
C MET A 92 -1.21 8.02 -9.44
N LEU A 93 -1.77 7.72 -8.26
CA LEU A 93 -3.22 7.87 -8.02
C LEU A 93 -3.67 9.34 -7.89
N ILE A 94 -2.76 10.29 -8.13
CA ILE A 94 -3.02 11.74 -8.14
C ILE A 94 -2.77 12.25 -9.56
N GLU A 95 -3.69 11.94 -10.47
CA GLU A 95 -3.93 12.69 -11.71
C GLU A 95 -5.43 12.83 -11.92
#